data_AF-A0A1P8WI62-F1
#
_entry.id   AF-A0A1P8WI62-F1
#
_cell.length_a   1.000
_cell.length_b   1.000
_cell.length_c   1.000
_cell.angle_alpha   90.00
_cell.angle_beta   90.00
_cell.angle_gamma   90.00
#
_symmetry.space_group_name_H-M   'P 1'
#
loop_
_entity.id
_entity.type
_entity.pdbx_description
1 polymer ?
#
loop_
_entity_poly.entity_id
_entity_poly.type
_entity_poly.pdbx_seq_one_letter_code
_entity_poly.pdbx_strand_id
1 'polypeptide(L)'
;MRTSTPATNPLSVSQLWSLSVRQNLPVESDTIQQLPQLWPSIRNRFSITASLMPRPIIALTAGDVAGIGPEILLHAVNSPTVRSACLPLVICHPEILLRAATVFTPNRIPKIDLLDAVPASAEELRQRFEGFESSETPRFVCLNPAGDAAATVQARVISAAAGDAAFQYLSAAITLAQSGVVDAIATAPLNKAALHAAGHHFPGHTEILAEQCGVAEFGMMLYLPESKLAPLRQIMATPPHAHADTSSLLPNRPEPVSTTTIKNNAGDSANQTSPAHHANRPTGLPVIHVTLHTSVKSIPRLLTTEGIVEKIRLMDEFLGRMGCERKAIGVCALNPHGGEDGLFGDEEARIIEPAVRQFRYRNIRVAGPLPVDTLMRRAFLGEFDGVVAMYHDQGHIPVKLIGFDSAVNITLGLPIVRTSPTHGTAFDRAWNPATPADASGMVEAILTAAMLSE
;
A
#
# COMPACT_ATOMS: atom_id res chain seq x y z
N MET A 1 -4.09 -22.35 -29.49
CA MET A 1 -3.27 -21.29 -30.12
C MET A 1 -3.81 -19.94 -29.66
N ARG A 2 -3.17 -19.31 -28.67
CA ARG A 2 -3.47 -17.96 -28.21
C ARG A 2 -2.14 -17.20 -28.20
N THR A 3 -2.03 -16.21 -29.07
CA THR A 3 -0.84 -15.36 -29.22
C THR A 3 -0.98 -14.15 -28.30
N SER A 4 -0.02 -14.02 -27.39
CA SER A 4 0.16 -12.89 -26.47
C SER A 4 0.53 -11.61 -27.23
N THR A 5 -0.19 -10.52 -26.94
CA THR A 5 0.19 -9.14 -27.28
C THR A 5 1.25 -8.62 -26.30
N PRO A 6 2.38 -8.05 -26.75
CA PRO A 6 3.39 -7.48 -25.85
C PRO A 6 3.09 -6.02 -25.51
N ALA A 7 3.41 -5.64 -24.27
CA ALA A 7 3.40 -4.25 -23.81
C ALA A 7 4.45 -3.42 -24.59
N THR A 8 4.02 -2.27 -25.12
CA THR A 8 4.83 -1.42 -26.01
C THR A 8 5.60 -0.36 -25.24
N ASN A 9 6.92 -0.49 -25.17
CA ASN A 9 7.83 0.64 -25.03
C ASN A 9 7.76 1.54 -26.29
N PRO A 10 8.15 2.83 -26.23
CA PRO A 10 8.21 3.66 -27.42
C PRO A 10 9.13 3.00 -28.45
N LEU A 11 8.56 2.69 -29.62
CA LEU A 11 9.28 2.06 -30.71
C LEU A 11 10.40 3.00 -31.16
N SER A 12 11.63 2.50 -31.23
CA SER A 12 12.73 3.23 -31.87
C SER A 12 12.40 3.49 -33.34
N VAL A 13 13.02 4.52 -33.94
CA VAL A 13 12.81 4.90 -35.36
C VAL A 13 13.01 3.71 -36.31
N SER A 14 13.92 2.78 -35.99
CA SER A 14 14.15 1.55 -36.76
C SER A 14 13.05 0.48 -36.59
N GLN A 15 12.36 0.46 -35.45
CA GLN A 15 11.23 -0.43 -35.18
C GLN A 15 9.94 0.07 -35.85
N LEU A 16 9.77 1.39 -35.98
CA LEU A 16 8.67 1.98 -36.76
C LEU A 16 8.85 1.74 -38.27
N TRP A 17 10.10 1.81 -38.78
CA TRP A 17 10.41 1.46 -40.17
C TRP A 17 10.05 0.01 -40.51
N SER A 18 10.34 -0.93 -39.60
CA SER A 18 10.05 -2.35 -39.81
C SER A 18 8.57 -2.73 -39.65
N LEU A 19 7.78 -1.95 -38.90
CA LEU A 19 6.31 -2.09 -38.83
C LEU A 19 5.61 -1.50 -40.06
N SER A 20 6.08 -0.36 -40.57
CA SER A 20 5.59 0.26 -41.81
C SER A 20 5.75 -0.68 -43.03
N VAL A 21 6.93 -1.29 -43.18
CA VAL A 21 7.21 -2.27 -44.25
C VAL A 21 6.37 -3.54 -44.13
N ARG A 22 5.93 -3.93 -42.92
CA ARG A 22 5.07 -5.11 -42.71
C ARG A 22 3.58 -4.86 -42.93
N GLN A 23 3.11 -3.61 -42.90
CA GLN A 23 1.68 -3.26 -43.04
C GLN A 23 1.33 -2.58 -44.37
N ASN A 24 2.27 -2.44 -45.30
CA ASN A 24 2.04 -1.85 -46.63
C ASN A 24 1.42 -0.44 -46.58
N LEU A 25 1.68 0.32 -45.51
CA LEU A 25 1.23 1.71 -45.41
C LEU A 25 2.24 2.62 -46.13
N PRO A 26 1.80 3.45 -47.11
CA PRO A 26 2.70 4.35 -47.80
C PRO A 26 3.07 5.50 -46.86
N VAL A 27 4.31 5.53 -46.40
CA VAL A 27 4.85 6.66 -45.64
C VAL A 27 5.82 7.39 -46.55
N GLU A 28 5.37 8.50 -47.12
CA GLU A 28 6.23 9.42 -47.85
C GLU A 28 7.30 9.99 -46.89
N SER A 29 8.53 10.13 -47.37
CA SER A 29 9.71 10.52 -46.58
C SER A 29 9.54 11.81 -45.79
N ASP A 30 8.64 12.69 -46.22
CA ASP A 30 8.44 14.03 -45.65
C ASP A 30 7.66 13.99 -44.33
N THR A 31 6.89 12.93 -44.05
CA THR A 31 6.13 12.80 -42.79
C THR A 31 7.03 12.50 -41.59
N ILE A 32 8.20 11.87 -41.81
CA ILE A 32 9.13 11.49 -40.75
C ILE A 32 9.87 12.72 -40.19
N GLN A 33 10.12 13.75 -41.01
CA GLN A 33 10.77 14.99 -40.55
C GLN A 33 9.83 15.87 -39.70
N GLN A 34 8.52 15.69 -39.80
CA GLN A 34 7.51 16.47 -39.05
C GLN A 34 7.11 15.84 -37.70
N LEU A 35 7.53 14.59 -37.43
CA LEU A 35 7.22 13.87 -36.18
C LEU A 35 7.56 14.64 -34.89
N PRO A 36 8.69 15.36 -34.76
CA PRO A 36 8.98 16.14 -33.56
C PRO A 36 7.97 17.28 -33.31
N GLN A 37 7.37 17.83 -34.37
CA GLN A 37 6.39 18.92 -34.27
C GLN A 37 4.98 18.41 -33.99
N LEU A 38 4.66 17.18 -34.41
CA LEU A 38 3.39 16.50 -34.13
C LEU A 38 3.39 15.77 -32.78
N TRP A 39 4.57 15.52 -32.19
CA TRP A 39 4.74 14.81 -30.92
C TRP A 39 3.97 15.44 -29.75
N PRO A 40 3.92 16.77 -29.55
CA PRO A 40 3.11 17.37 -28.48
C PRO A 40 1.61 17.10 -28.63
N SER A 41 1.07 17.11 -29.86
CA SER A 41 -0.35 16.86 -30.13
C SER A 41 -0.71 15.38 -29.96
N ILE A 42 0.21 14.47 -30.33
CA ILE A 42 0.05 13.03 -30.14
C ILE A 42 0.19 12.67 -28.65
N ARG A 43 1.17 13.26 -27.94
CA ARG A 43 1.31 13.15 -26.48
C ARG A 43 0.07 13.67 -25.75
N ASN A 44 -0.52 14.78 -26.18
CA ASN A 44 -1.78 15.25 -25.60
C ASN A 44 -2.93 14.25 -25.85
N ARG A 45 -2.98 13.57 -27.00
CA ARG A 45 -3.95 12.47 -27.22
C ARG A 45 -3.72 11.25 -26.32
N PHE A 46 -2.48 10.92 -25.96
CA PHE A 46 -2.18 9.87 -24.96
C PHE A 46 -2.34 10.35 -23.50
N SER A 47 -2.19 11.66 -23.25
CA SER A 47 -2.53 12.28 -21.96
C SER A 47 -4.05 12.31 -21.74
N ILE A 48 -4.83 12.39 -22.82
CA ILE A 48 -6.30 12.28 -22.80
C ILE A 48 -6.74 10.85 -22.43
N THR A 49 -5.95 9.80 -22.71
CA THR A 49 -6.29 8.42 -22.29
C THR A 49 -6.10 8.14 -20.80
N ALA A 50 -5.18 8.81 -20.10
CA ALA A 50 -5.14 8.77 -18.63
C ALA A 50 -6.34 9.50 -17.99
N SER A 51 -6.96 10.43 -18.73
CA SER A 51 -8.17 11.17 -18.36
C SER A 51 -9.48 10.40 -18.67
N LEU A 52 -9.42 9.15 -19.13
CA LEU A 52 -10.59 8.39 -19.60
C LEU A 52 -11.08 7.30 -18.63
N MET A 53 -10.35 6.99 -17.55
CA MET A 53 -10.83 6.06 -16.52
C MET A 53 -11.60 6.83 -15.44
N PRO A 54 -12.84 6.43 -15.12
CA PRO A 54 -13.60 7.07 -14.05
C PRO A 54 -12.91 6.82 -12.72
N ARG A 55 -12.78 7.87 -11.88
CA ARG A 55 -12.16 7.76 -10.54
C ARG A 55 -12.72 6.58 -9.76
N PRO A 56 -11.92 5.77 -9.06
CA PRO A 56 -12.44 4.64 -8.32
C PRO A 56 -13.36 5.10 -7.17
N ILE A 57 -14.41 4.32 -6.89
CA ILE A 57 -15.28 4.48 -5.72
C ILE A 57 -14.70 3.63 -4.59
N ILE A 58 -14.40 4.27 -3.46
CA ILE A 58 -13.83 3.59 -2.29
C ILE A 58 -14.83 3.64 -1.16
N ALA A 59 -15.24 2.47 -0.66
CA ALA A 59 -16.07 2.36 0.52
C ALA A 59 -15.22 2.59 1.79
N LEU A 60 -15.60 3.59 2.58
CA LEU A 60 -14.94 3.98 3.83
C LEU A 60 -15.78 3.56 5.03
N THR A 61 -15.39 2.51 5.73
CA THR A 61 -16.15 2.06 6.92
C THR A 61 -15.70 2.82 8.15
N ALA A 62 -16.63 3.36 8.95
CA ALA A 62 -16.30 4.09 10.17
C ALA A 62 -15.70 3.23 11.30
N GLY A 63 -15.79 1.90 11.19
CA GLY A 63 -15.31 1.00 12.24
C GLY A 63 -16.08 1.21 13.54
N ASP A 64 -15.38 1.15 14.68
CA ASP A 64 -15.99 1.42 15.98
C ASP A 64 -16.18 2.93 16.19
N VAL A 65 -17.43 3.34 16.23
CA VAL A 65 -17.87 4.73 16.32
C VAL A 65 -17.62 5.38 17.69
N ALA A 66 -17.34 4.59 18.74
CA ALA A 66 -16.86 5.12 20.02
C ALA A 66 -15.37 5.47 19.97
N GLY A 67 -14.63 4.95 18.99
CA GLY A 67 -13.22 5.25 18.74
C GLY A 67 -12.99 6.46 17.83
N ILE A 68 -11.76 6.57 17.33
CA ILE A 68 -11.31 7.66 16.44
C ILE A 68 -11.83 7.57 14.99
N GLY A 69 -12.50 6.49 14.61
CA GLY A 69 -12.93 6.25 13.22
C GLY A 69 -13.71 7.42 12.60
N PRO A 70 -14.74 7.97 13.28
CA PRO A 70 -15.48 9.12 12.77
C PRO A 70 -14.65 10.38 12.54
N GLU A 71 -13.71 10.72 13.43
CA GLU A 71 -12.89 11.93 13.29
C GLU A 71 -11.84 11.80 12.17
N ILE A 72 -11.19 10.64 12.04
CA ILE A 72 -10.21 10.44 10.97
C ILE A 72 -10.89 10.37 9.59
N LEU A 73 -12.10 9.82 9.49
CA LEU A 73 -12.88 9.85 8.24
C LEU A 73 -13.29 11.26 7.86
N LEU A 74 -13.75 12.06 8.83
CA LEU A 74 -14.11 13.45 8.61
C LEU A 74 -12.93 14.25 8.02
N HIS A 75 -11.73 14.06 8.56
CA HIS A 75 -10.54 14.72 8.05
C HIS A 75 -10.06 14.14 6.71
N ALA A 76 -10.08 12.82 6.55
CA ALA A 76 -9.60 12.16 5.34
C ALA A 76 -10.45 12.48 4.11
N VAL A 77 -11.79 12.45 4.22
CA VAL A 77 -12.71 12.79 3.11
C VAL A 77 -12.59 14.25 2.69
N ASN A 78 -12.18 15.13 3.62
CA ASN A 78 -11.93 16.54 3.35
C ASN A 78 -10.55 16.84 2.75
N SER A 79 -9.64 15.85 2.73
CA SER A 79 -8.33 16.01 2.11
C SER A 79 -8.45 16.25 0.60
N PRO A 80 -7.86 17.33 0.06
CA PRO A 80 -7.85 17.56 -1.39
C PRO A 80 -7.27 16.37 -2.17
N THR A 81 -6.22 15.73 -1.64
CA THR A 81 -5.59 14.57 -2.27
C THR A 81 -6.54 13.39 -2.38
N VAL A 82 -7.34 13.11 -1.33
CA VAL A 82 -8.36 12.04 -1.37
C VAL A 82 -9.47 12.40 -2.36
N ARG A 83 -9.92 13.65 -2.35
CA ARG A 83 -11.01 14.13 -3.20
C ARG A 83 -10.67 14.08 -4.69
N SER A 84 -9.40 14.29 -5.05
CA SER A 84 -8.94 14.14 -6.43
C SER A 84 -8.67 12.68 -6.81
N ALA A 85 -8.21 11.85 -5.86
CA ALA A 85 -7.87 10.46 -6.13
C ALA A 85 -9.10 9.53 -6.28
N CYS A 86 -10.19 9.76 -5.55
CA CYS A 86 -11.33 8.83 -5.55
C CYS A 86 -12.68 9.46 -5.25
N LEU A 87 -13.74 8.65 -5.33
CA LEU A 87 -15.09 8.94 -4.85
C LEU A 87 -15.35 8.19 -3.53
N PRO A 88 -15.24 8.86 -2.36
CA PRO A 88 -15.34 8.19 -1.07
C PRO A 88 -16.81 8.00 -0.63
N LEU A 89 -17.32 6.77 -0.70
CA LEU A 89 -18.60 6.41 -0.08
C LEU A 89 -18.37 6.14 1.40
N VAL A 90 -18.94 6.94 2.30
CA VAL A 90 -18.80 6.74 3.73
C VAL A 90 -19.89 5.81 4.24
N ILE A 91 -19.51 4.70 4.86
CA ILE A 91 -20.44 3.74 5.47
C ILE A 91 -20.41 3.97 6.98
N CYS A 92 -21.38 4.77 7.43
CA CYS A 92 -21.50 5.26 8.80
C CYS A 92 -22.92 5.77 9.05
N HIS A 93 -23.34 5.84 10.31
CA HIS A 93 -24.53 6.58 10.68
C HIS A 93 -24.32 8.10 10.45
N PRO A 94 -25.27 8.82 9.80
CA PRO A 94 -25.12 10.25 9.49
C PRO A 94 -24.94 11.14 10.74
N GLU A 95 -25.72 10.91 11.80
CA GLU A 95 -25.59 11.67 13.06
C GLU A 95 -24.20 11.55 13.71
N ILE A 96 -23.49 10.44 13.51
CA ILE A 96 -22.14 10.26 14.06
C ILE A 96 -21.16 11.18 13.32
N LEU A 97 -21.31 11.31 11.99
CA LEU A 97 -20.51 12.23 11.18
C LEU A 97 -20.81 13.69 11.53
N LEU A 98 -22.09 14.05 11.73
CA LEU A 98 -22.49 15.39 12.15
C LEU A 98 -21.98 15.73 13.55
N ARG A 99 -22.03 14.78 14.48
CA ARG A 99 -21.45 14.93 15.82
C ARG A 99 -19.94 15.13 15.75
N ALA A 100 -19.23 14.33 14.95
CA ALA A 100 -17.79 14.50 14.73
C ALA A 100 -17.48 15.88 14.13
N ALA A 101 -18.24 16.31 13.12
CA ALA A 101 -18.07 17.62 12.51
C ALA A 101 -18.30 18.77 13.50
N THR A 102 -19.27 18.64 14.39
CA THR A 102 -19.53 19.64 15.44
C THR A 102 -18.35 19.75 16.40
N VAL A 103 -17.68 18.64 16.70
CA VAL A 103 -16.53 18.60 17.62
C VAL A 103 -15.24 19.12 16.95
N PHE A 104 -14.96 18.68 15.72
CA PHE A 104 -13.64 18.84 15.10
C PHE A 104 -13.60 19.88 13.97
N THR A 105 -14.73 20.18 13.35
CA THR A 105 -14.84 21.16 12.25
C THR A 105 -16.08 22.05 12.40
N PRO A 106 -16.31 22.69 13.57
CA PRO A 106 -17.56 23.42 13.86
C PRO A 106 -17.85 24.56 12.87
N ASN A 107 -16.80 25.15 12.28
CA ASN A 107 -16.92 26.23 11.30
C ASN A 107 -17.15 25.74 9.87
N ARG A 108 -17.18 24.42 9.64
CA ARG A 108 -17.27 23.81 8.31
C ARG A 108 -17.99 22.47 8.34
N ILE A 109 -19.23 22.49 8.85
CA ILE A 109 -20.08 21.29 8.94
C ILE A 109 -20.36 20.75 7.52
N PRO A 110 -20.15 19.44 7.28
CA PRO A 110 -20.41 18.85 5.98
C PRO A 110 -21.91 18.72 5.71
N LYS A 111 -22.29 18.85 4.43
CA LYS A 111 -23.58 18.36 3.95
C LYS A 111 -23.50 16.84 3.83
N ILE A 112 -24.38 16.14 4.54
CA ILE A 112 -24.53 14.70 4.42
C ILE A 112 -25.57 14.41 3.33
N ASP A 113 -25.15 13.65 2.33
CA ASP A 113 -26.00 13.10 1.28
C ASP A 113 -26.25 11.63 1.61
N LEU A 114 -27.29 11.36 2.40
CA LEU A 114 -27.65 10.01 2.84
C LEU A 114 -28.28 9.23 1.69
N LEU A 115 -27.83 8.00 1.50
CA LEU A 115 -28.45 7.06 0.58
C LEU A 115 -29.64 6.38 1.28
N ASP A 116 -30.82 6.46 0.67
CA ASP A 116 -32.04 5.83 1.20
C ASP A 116 -32.02 4.29 1.08
N ALA A 117 -31.20 3.76 0.17
CA ALA A 117 -31.02 2.34 -0.07
C ALA A 117 -29.59 2.05 -0.55
N VAL A 118 -29.23 0.76 -0.54
CA VAL A 118 -27.99 0.28 -1.15
C VAL A 118 -28.06 0.54 -2.67
N PRO A 119 -27.06 1.20 -3.28
CA PRO A 119 -27.06 1.46 -4.72
C PRO A 119 -27.11 0.17 -5.53
N ALA A 120 -27.88 0.15 -6.61
CA ALA A 120 -28.02 -1.01 -7.47
C ALA A 120 -26.82 -1.19 -8.44
N SER A 121 -26.04 -0.13 -8.67
CA SER A 121 -24.88 -0.14 -9.57
C SER A 121 -23.86 0.93 -9.20
N ALA A 122 -22.62 0.76 -9.68
CA ALA A 122 -21.59 1.78 -9.59
C ALA A 122 -22.03 3.10 -10.29
N GLU A 123 -22.70 3.03 -11.44
CA GLU A 123 -23.13 4.21 -12.20
C GLU A 123 -24.13 5.07 -11.41
N GLU A 124 -25.13 4.44 -10.78
CA GLU A 124 -26.07 5.13 -9.89
C GLU A 124 -25.32 5.83 -8.74
N LEU A 125 -24.35 5.15 -8.14
CA LEU A 125 -23.55 5.72 -7.07
C LEU A 125 -22.69 6.90 -7.56
N ARG A 126 -22.11 6.83 -8.77
CA ARG A 126 -21.31 7.92 -9.37
C ARG A 126 -22.10 9.21 -9.51
N GLN A 127 -23.39 9.12 -9.86
CA GLN A 127 -24.25 10.29 -10.01
C GLN A 127 -24.40 11.09 -8.70
N ARG A 128 -24.34 10.42 -7.53
CA ARG A 128 -24.35 11.09 -6.22
C ARG A 128 -23.13 11.97 -5.97
N PHE A 129 -22.02 11.66 -6.63
CA PHE A 129 -20.77 12.41 -6.55
C PHE A 129 -20.65 13.52 -7.60
N GLU A 130 -21.71 13.87 -8.33
CA GLU A 130 -21.68 15.01 -9.24
C GLU A 130 -21.34 16.31 -8.48
N GLY A 131 -20.34 17.05 -9.00
CA GLY A 131 -19.79 18.24 -8.36
C GLY A 131 -19.08 17.98 -7.03
N PHE A 132 -18.77 16.72 -6.69
CA PHE A 132 -18.15 16.38 -5.40
C PHE A 132 -16.82 17.10 -5.20
N GLU A 133 -15.92 17.09 -6.19
CA GLU A 133 -14.56 17.65 -6.10
C GLU A 133 -14.55 19.17 -5.98
N SER A 134 -15.37 19.86 -6.77
CA SER A 134 -15.47 21.32 -6.83
C SER A 134 -16.32 21.94 -5.73
N SER A 135 -16.96 21.13 -4.88
CA SER A 135 -17.82 21.62 -3.80
C SER A 135 -17.02 22.40 -2.74
N GLU A 136 -17.35 23.68 -2.53
CA GLU A 136 -16.74 24.51 -1.49
C GLU A 136 -17.08 24.01 -0.08
N THR A 137 -18.33 23.60 0.12
CA THR A 137 -18.77 22.91 1.34
C THR A 137 -18.39 21.43 1.27
N PRO A 138 -17.77 20.87 2.32
CA PRO A 138 -17.61 19.43 2.47
C PRO A 138 -18.91 18.67 2.23
N ARG A 139 -18.87 17.66 1.36
CA ARG A 139 -20.00 16.77 1.07
C ARG A 139 -19.62 15.35 1.41
N PHE A 140 -20.50 14.61 2.05
CA PHE A 140 -20.30 13.20 2.41
C PHE A 140 -21.46 12.40 1.84
N VAL A 141 -21.18 11.58 0.82
CA VAL A 141 -22.15 10.57 0.37
C VAL A 141 -22.09 9.42 1.37
N CYS A 142 -23.21 9.12 2.01
CA CYS A 142 -23.26 8.31 3.22
C CYS A 142 -24.25 7.15 3.10
N LEU A 143 -23.85 5.94 3.50
CA LEU A 143 -24.72 4.78 3.63
C LEU A 143 -24.78 4.32 5.09
N ASN A 144 -25.97 4.11 5.64
CA ASN A 144 -26.15 3.59 7.00
C ASN A 144 -26.85 2.22 6.99
N PRO A 145 -26.11 1.10 7.02
CA PRO A 145 -26.70 -0.24 7.14
C PRO A 145 -26.99 -0.65 8.60
N ALA A 146 -26.53 0.10 9.60
CA ALA A 146 -26.57 -0.32 11.00
C ALA A 146 -27.82 0.13 11.78
N GLY A 147 -28.72 0.89 11.16
CA GLY A 147 -29.87 1.51 11.82
C GLY A 147 -29.47 2.52 12.91
N ASP A 148 -30.42 2.97 13.73
CA ASP A 148 -30.25 4.14 14.60
C ASP A 148 -29.52 3.86 15.92
N ALA A 149 -29.34 2.59 16.30
CA ALA A 149 -28.70 2.23 17.57
C ALA A 149 -27.27 2.78 17.71
N ALA A 150 -26.56 2.93 16.58
CA ALA A 150 -25.22 3.50 16.54
C ALA A 150 -25.19 4.99 16.91
N ALA A 151 -26.26 5.74 16.65
CA ALA A 151 -26.31 7.20 16.83
C ALA A 151 -26.07 7.63 18.29
N THR A 152 -26.54 6.81 19.24
CA THR A 152 -26.46 7.09 20.67
C THR A 152 -25.21 6.54 21.34
N VAL A 153 -24.30 5.91 20.59
CA VAL A 153 -23.05 5.37 21.15
C VAL A 153 -22.23 6.50 21.77
N GLN A 154 -21.85 6.31 23.04
CA GLN A 154 -20.97 7.20 23.78
C GLN A 154 -19.52 6.99 23.36
N ALA A 155 -18.79 8.09 23.18
CA ALA A 155 -17.36 8.06 22.91
C ALA A 155 -16.60 7.30 24.00
N ARG A 156 -15.56 6.55 23.61
CA ARG A 156 -14.64 5.82 24.51
C ARG A 156 -15.25 4.70 25.35
N VAL A 157 -16.52 4.37 25.14
CA VAL A 157 -17.22 3.32 25.87
C VAL A 157 -17.42 2.12 24.96
N ILE A 158 -16.94 0.95 25.41
CA ILE A 158 -17.22 -0.33 24.73
C ILE A 158 -18.73 -0.57 24.80
N SER A 159 -19.37 -0.80 23.66
CA SER A 159 -20.80 -1.10 23.60
C SER A 159 -21.12 -2.11 22.50
N ALA A 160 -22.14 -2.93 22.72
CA ALA A 160 -22.64 -3.86 21.71
C ALA A 160 -23.15 -3.12 20.46
N ALA A 161 -23.80 -1.97 20.62
CA ALA A 161 -24.25 -1.16 19.49
C ALA A 161 -23.09 -0.68 18.60
N ALA A 162 -21.95 -0.28 19.18
CA ALA A 162 -20.76 0.10 18.41
C ALA A 162 -20.14 -1.10 17.67
N GLY A 163 -20.07 -2.26 18.34
CA GLY A 163 -19.56 -3.49 17.76
C GLY A 163 -20.42 -4.01 16.61
N ASP A 164 -21.75 -4.00 16.79
CA ASP A 164 -22.70 -4.39 15.74
C ASP A 164 -22.62 -3.45 14.55
N ALA A 165 -22.63 -2.13 14.80
CA ALA A 165 -22.50 -1.15 13.73
C ALA A 165 -21.22 -1.33 12.92
N ALA A 166 -20.07 -1.53 13.58
CA ALA A 166 -18.80 -1.79 12.90
C ALA A 166 -18.86 -3.04 12.01
N PHE A 167 -19.50 -4.12 12.47
CA PHE A 167 -19.71 -5.34 11.70
C PHE A 167 -20.62 -5.12 10.49
N GLN A 168 -21.75 -4.42 10.67
CA GLN A 168 -22.70 -4.10 9.59
C GLN A 168 -22.06 -3.19 8.54
N TYR A 169 -21.28 -2.19 8.95
CA TYR A 169 -20.55 -1.31 8.03
C TYR A 169 -19.56 -2.11 7.17
N LEU A 170 -18.79 -3.02 7.78
CA LEU A 170 -17.86 -3.87 7.06
C LEU A 170 -18.59 -4.83 6.11
N SER A 171 -19.65 -5.48 6.57
CA SER A 171 -20.42 -6.44 5.77
C SER A 171 -21.08 -5.77 4.54
N ALA A 172 -21.60 -4.56 4.71
CA ALA A 172 -22.13 -3.77 3.59
C ALA A 172 -21.03 -3.39 2.60
N ALA A 173 -19.84 -2.97 3.09
CA ALA A 173 -18.70 -2.65 2.22
C ALA A 173 -18.25 -3.87 1.41
N ILE A 174 -18.18 -5.05 2.04
CA ILE A 174 -17.81 -6.32 1.37
C ILE A 174 -18.81 -6.64 0.27
N THR A 175 -20.11 -6.57 0.58
CA THR A 175 -21.18 -6.84 -0.39
C THR A 175 -21.11 -5.89 -1.59
N LEU A 176 -20.89 -4.60 -1.34
CA LEU A 176 -20.73 -3.59 -2.39
C LEU A 176 -19.49 -3.84 -3.25
N ALA A 177 -18.38 -4.27 -2.65
CA ALA A 177 -17.14 -4.53 -3.38
C ALA A 177 -17.23 -5.82 -4.23
N GLN A 178 -17.82 -6.88 -3.68
CA GLN A 178 -18.04 -8.15 -4.41
C GLN A 178 -19.01 -7.99 -5.58
N SER A 179 -19.97 -7.07 -5.47
CA SER A 179 -20.92 -6.75 -6.55
C SER A 179 -20.38 -5.75 -7.57
N GLY A 180 -19.19 -5.18 -7.34
CA GLY A 180 -18.58 -4.17 -8.22
C GLY A 180 -19.26 -2.80 -8.17
N VAL A 181 -20.06 -2.52 -7.13
CA VAL A 181 -20.64 -1.18 -6.90
C VAL A 181 -19.57 -0.21 -6.37
N VAL A 182 -18.61 -0.73 -5.61
CA VAL A 182 -17.39 -0.01 -5.21
C VAL A 182 -16.16 -0.79 -5.65
N ASP A 183 -15.08 -0.09 -5.94
CA ASP A 183 -13.85 -0.69 -6.48
C ASP A 183 -12.92 -1.22 -5.38
N ALA A 184 -12.97 -0.62 -4.18
CA ALA A 184 -12.21 -1.06 -3.02
C ALA A 184 -12.84 -0.63 -1.69
N ILE A 185 -12.28 -1.15 -0.59
CA ILE A 185 -12.65 -0.81 0.78
C ILE A 185 -11.43 -0.24 1.52
N ALA A 186 -11.61 0.86 2.24
CA ALA A 186 -10.67 1.34 3.24
C ALA A 186 -11.36 1.39 4.60
N THR A 187 -10.87 0.61 5.57
CA THR A 187 -11.56 0.45 6.86
C THR A 187 -10.91 1.24 7.98
N ALA A 188 -11.67 2.05 8.70
CA ALA A 188 -11.24 2.58 10.00
C ALA A 188 -11.22 1.48 11.09
N PRO A 189 -10.53 1.69 12.23
CA PRO A 189 -10.34 0.66 13.24
C PRO A 189 -11.63 0.23 13.94
N LEU A 190 -11.71 -1.05 14.36
CA LEU A 190 -12.79 -1.60 15.20
C LEU A 190 -12.25 -2.12 16.53
N ASN A 191 -13.12 -2.25 17.53
CA ASN A 191 -12.78 -2.83 18.82
C ASN A 191 -13.28 -4.27 18.93
N LYS A 192 -12.37 -5.21 19.18
CA LYS A 192 -12.70 -6.64 19.31
C LYS A 192 -13.67 -6.93 20.46
N ALA A 193 -13.52 -6.26 21.60
CA ALA A 193 -14.41 -6.48 22.75
C ALA A 193 -15.82 -5.96 22.48
N ALA A 194 -15.97 -4.83 21.78
CA ALA A 194 -17.28 -4.33 21.34
C ALA A 194 -17.93 -5.31 20.35
N LEU A 195 -17.15 -5.80 19.38
CA LEU A 195 -17.59 -6.78 18.39
C LEU A 195 -18.11 -8.07 19.08
N HIS A 196 -17.37 -8.59 20.06
CA HIS A 196 -17.79 -9.77 20.83
C HIS A 196 -19.00 -9.49 21.70
N ALA A 197 -19.12 -8.30 22.30
CA ALA A 197 -20.29 -7.89 23.07
C ALA A 197 -21.57 -7.81 22.21
N ALA A 198 -21.42 -7.61 20.90
CA ALA A 198 -22.51 -7.65 19.92
C ALA A 198 -22.87 -9.07 19.44
N GLY A 199 -22.14 -10.10 19.88
CA GLY A 199 -22.32 -11.49 19.43
C GLY A 199 -21.52 -11.88 18.18
N HIS A 200 -20.69 -10.97 17.65
CA HIS A 200 -19.85 -11.22 16.47
C HIS A 200 -18.48 -11.74 16.91
N HIS A 201 -18.28 -13.06 16.92
CA HIS A 201 -17.09 -13.69 17.51
C HIS A 201 -15.88 -13.80 16.56
N PHE A 202 -15.43 -12.67 16.00
CA PHE A 202 -14.26 -12.62 15.12
C PHE A 202 -13.01 -12.07 15.82
N PRO A 203 -11.80 -12.49 15.41
CA PRO A 203 -10.56 -11.86 15.87
C PRO A 203 -10.42 -10.40 15.42
N GLY A 204 -10.86 -10.08 14.19
CA GLY A 204 -10.84 -8.73 13.64
C GLY A 204 -11.34 -8.66 12.19
N HIS A 205 -10.98 -7.58 11.49
CA HIS A 205 -11.40 -7.31 10.11
C HIS A 205 -11.02 -8.42 9.13
N THR A 206 -9.77 -8.90 9.22
CA THR A 206 -9.20 -9.84 8.24
C THR A 206 -10.00 -11.14 8.18
N GLU A 207 -10.40 -11.66 9.34
CA GLU A 207 -11.17 -12.90 9.42
C GLU A 207 -12.62 -12.71 8.97
N ILE A 208 -13.25 -11.57 9.26
CA ILE A 208 -14.59 -11.25 8.74
C ILE A 208 -14.55 -11.19 7.21
N LEU A 209 -13.55 -10.49 6.65
CA LEU A 209 -13.35 -10.37 5.20
C LEU A 209 -13.15 -11.74 4.55
N ALA A 210 -12.28 -12.57 5.12
CA ALA A 210 -11.99 -13.89 4.59
C ALA A 210 -13.24 -14.79 4.59
N GLU A 211 -13.99 -14.82 5.69
CA GLU A 211 -15.21 -15.63 5.81
C GLU A 211 -16.29 -15.18 4.83
N GLN A 212 -16.60 -13.88 4.76
CA GLN A 212 -17.63 -13.36 3.86
C GLN A 212 -17.19 -13.39 2.38
N CYS A 213 -15.89 -13.38 2.10
CA CYS A 213 -15.36 -13.61 0.75
C CYS A 213 -15.24 -15.08 0.38
N GLY A 214 -15.45 -16.01 1.32
CA GLY A 214 -15.30 -17.45 1.07
C GLY A 214 -13.87 -17.86 0.73
N VAL A 215 -12.86 -17.15 1.26
CA VAL A 215 -11.44 -17.42 0.99
C VAL A 215 -10.75 -18.00 2.22
N ALA A 216 -10.05 -19.12 2.02
CA ALA A 216 -9.24 -19.76 3.07
C ALA A 216 -7.80 -19.23 3.09
N GLU A 217 -7.29 -18.81 1.93
CA GLU A 217 -5.91 -18.35 1.74
C GLU A 217 -5.89 -16.82 1.64
N PHE A 218 -5.30 -16.17 2.64
CA PHE A 218 -5.14 -14.71 2.69
C PHE A 218 -3.90 -14.33 3.47
N GLY A 219 -3.36 -13.13 3.23
CA GLY A 219 -2.15 -12.64 3.89
C GLY A 219 -2.26 -11.18 4.32
N MET A 220 -1.77 -10.86 5.51
CA MET A 220 -1.58 -9.46 5.91
C MET A 220 -0.25 -8.96 5.38
N MET A 221 -0.31 -7.82 4.70
CA MET A 221 0.85 -7.10 4.23
C MET A 221 0.87 -5.69 4.81
N LEU A 222 2.03 -5.25 5.30
CA LEU A 222 2.29 -3.84 5.51
C LEU A 222 2.92 -3.27 4.24
N TYR A 223 2.46 -2.10 3.83
CA TYR A 223 2.95 -1.41 2.65
C TYR A 223 3.31 0.03 3.01
N LEU A 224 4.55 0.42 2.71
CA LEU A 224 4.98 1.81 2.72
C LEU A 224 5.02 2.34 1.28
N PRO A 225 4.21 3.35 0.94
CA PRO A 225 4.22 3.94 -0.39
C PRO A 225 5.57 4.57 -0.75
N GLU A 226 5.93 4.53 -2.04
CA GLU A 226 7.17 5.13 -2.54
C GLU A 226 7.27 6.63 -2.23
N SER A 227 6.14 7.34 -2.24
CA SER A 227 6.06 8.77 -1.90
C SER A 227 6.60 9.08 -0.49
N LYS A 228 6.59 8.10 0.42
CA LYS A 228 7.08 8.21 1.79
C LYS A 228 8.53 7.73 1.93
N LEU A 229 8.94 6.77 1.10
CA LEU A 229 10.27 6.18 1.14
C LEU A 229 11.31 7.00 0.38
N ALA A 230 10.93 7.58 -0.76
CA ALA A 230 11.86 8.25 -1.66
C ALA A 230 12.70 9.35 -0.97
N PRO A 231 12.14 10.22 -0.10
CA PRO A 231 12.94 11.21 0.63
C PRO A 231 13.99 10.56 1.55
N LEU A 232 13.62 9.49 2.27
CA LEU A 232 14.51 8.80 3.20
C LEU A 232 15.62 8.04 2.46
N ARG A 233 15.28 7.42 1.32
CA ARG A 233 16.25 6.75 0.45
C ARG A 233 17.30 7.72 -0.08
N GLN A 234 16.88 8.94 -0.46
CA GLN A 234 17.80 9.97 -0.92
C GLN A 234 18.79 10.38 0.17
N ILE A 235 18.32 10.52 1.42
CA ILE A 235 19.19 10.83 2.56
C ILE A 235 20.20 9.69 2.77
N MET A 236 19.76 8.44 2.78
CA MET A 236 20.64 7.28 3.02
C MET A 236 21.57 6.92 1.86
N ALA A 237 21.22 7.31 0.63
CA ALA A 237 22.07 7.12 -0.55
C ALA A 237 23.16 8.19 -0.68
N THR A 238 23.06 9.29 0.09
CA THR A 238 24.10 10.32 0.10
C THR A 238 25.28 9.83 0.95
N PRO A 239 26.52 9.79 0.42
CA PRO A 239 27.69 9.41 1.21
C PRO A 239 27.84 10.32 2.44
N PRO A 240 28.35 9.82 3.57
CA PRO A 240 28.52 10.59 4.82
C PRO A 240 29.65 11.65 4.75
N HIS A 241 29.79 12.39 3.65
CA HIS A 241 30.77 13.46 3.47
C HIS A 241 30.14 14.69 2.80
N ALA A 242 29.24 15.38 3.50
CA ALA A 242 28.83 16.76 3.18
C ALA A 242 28.31 17.55 4.40
N HIS A 243 28.63 17.10 5.63
CA HIS A 243 28.37 17.90 6.83
C HIS A 243 29.70 18.32 7.45
N ALA A 244 29.92 19.63 7.39
CA ALA A 244 30.82 20.47 8.18
C ALA A 244 32.15 19.85 8.60
N ASP A 245 33.21 20.45 8.06
CA ASP A 245 34.58 20.41 8.54
C ASP A 245 34.64 20.58 10.08
N THR A 246 34.67 19.47 10.82
CA THR A 246 34.95 19.44 12.27
C THR A 246 36.44 19.20 12.53
N SER A 247 37.32 19.73 11.69
CA SER A 247 38.78 19.68 11.90
C SER A 247 39.28 20.58 13.04
N SER A 248 38.41 21.34 13.71
CA SER A 248 38.81 22.27 14.78
C SER A 248 38.66 21.74 16.22
N LEU A 249 38.46 20.43 16.46
CA LEU A 249 38.18 19.92 17.82
C LEU A 249 39.06 18.77 18.34
N LEU A 250 40.22 18.49 17.74
CA LEU A 250 41.18 17.54 18.33
C LEU A 250 42.62 18.10 18.27
N PRO A 251 43.30 18.27 19.42
CA PRO A 251 44.70 18.70 19.42
C PRO A 251 45.63 17.52 19.14
N ASN A 252 46.55 17.75 18.19
CA ASN A 252 47.86 17.11 17.99
C ASN A 252 47.96 15.58 18.12
N ARG A 253 48.10 14.90 16.98
CA ARG A 253 48.85 13.65 16.86
C ARG A 253 50.03 13.83 15.90
N PRO A 254 51.22 13.27 16.20
CA PRO A 254 52.39 13.39 15.35
C PRO A 254 52.26 12.47 14.13
N GLU A 255 52.74 12.94 12.98
CA GLU A 255 52.71 12.23 11.70
C GLU A 255 53.58 10.96 11.69
N PRO A 256 53.15 9.88 11.02
CA PRO A 256 54.04 8.82 10.59
C PRO A 256 54.45 8.99 9.12
N VAL A 257 55.75 9.22 8.96
CA VAL A 257 56.71 8.75 7.94
C VAL A 257 56.15 8.19 6.63
N SER A 258 56.59 8.84 5.55
CA SER A 258 56.47 8.47 4.14
C SER A 258 56.85 7.01 3.84
N THR A 259 55.99 6.30 3.11
CA THR A 259 56.41 5.16 2.29
C THR A 259 55.90 5.33 0.85
N THR A 260 56.79 4.89 -0.04
CA THR A 260 56.97 5.28 -1.43
C THR A 260 55.84 4.82 -2.35
N THR A 261 55.39 5.75 -3.19
CA THR A 261 54.50 5.57 -4.33
C THR A 261 55.07 4.58 -5.35
N ILE A 262 54.30 3.54 -5.71
CA ILE A 262 54.44 2.89 -7.02
C ILE A 262 53.27 3.36 -7.87
N LYS A 263 53.57 4.24 -8.84
CA LYS A 263 52.68 4.65 -9.91
C LYS A 263 52.64 3.53 -10.96
N ASN A 264 51.46 3.01 -11.26
CA ASN A 264 51.19 2.41 -12.56
C ASN A 264 50.10 3.22 -13.24
N ASN A 265 50.54 4.04 -14.22
CA ASN A 265 49.71 4.71 -15.19
C ASN A 265 49.56 3.81 -16.43
N ALA A 266 48.32 3.43 -16.73
CA ALA A 266 47.79 3.20 -18.07
C ALA A 266 46.28 3.42 -17.89
N GLY A 267 45.61 4.42 -18.44
CA GLY A 267 45.70 4.93 -19.80
C GLY A 267 44.27 4.84 -20.36
N ASP A 268 43.57 5.99 -20.36
CA ASP A 268 42.45 6.36 -21.21
C ASP A 268 41.15 5.53 -21.24
N SER A 269 40.07 6.10 -20.71
CA SER A 269 39.17 6.91 -21.54
C SER A 269 37.96 7.37 -20.72
N ALA A 270 37.78 8.68 -20.68
CA ALA A 270 36.57 9.31 -20.19
C ALA A 270 35.40 8.89 -21.08
N ASN A 271 34.42 8.18 -20.50
CA ASN A 271 33.08 8.15 -21.04
C ASN A 271 32.12 8.57 -19.93
N GLN A 272 31.85 9.88 -19.88
CA GLN A 272 30.74 10.44 -19.13
C GLN A 272 29.45 9.98 -19.81
N THR A 273 28.97 8.80 -19.44
CA THR A 273 27.60 8.38 -19.75
C THR A 273 26.66 9.05 -18.76
N SER A 274 25.89 10.01 -19.26
CA SER A 274 24.73 10.59 -18.57
C SER A 274 23.80 9.50 -18.03
N PRO A 275 23.20 9.65 -16.84
CA PRO A 275 22.28 8.65 -16.32
C PRO A 275 20.93 8.77 -17.01
N ALA A 276 20.74 8.01 -18.08
CA ALA A 276 19.42 7.59 -18.53
C ALA A 276 18.89 6.49 -17.56
N HIS A 277 18.56 6.86 -16.33
CA HIS A 277 17.92 5.97 -15.34
C HIS A 277 16.44 6.31 -15.20
N HIS A 278 15.62 5.79 -16.12
CA HIS A 278 14.15 5.87 -16.03
C HIS A 278 13.45 4.50 -16.01
N ALA A 279 14.16 3.41 -15.71
CA ALA A 279 13.56 2.06 -15.60
C ALA A 279 13.82 1.48 -14.19
N ASN A 280 12.77 1.03 -13.50
CA ASN A 280 12.71 0.56 -12.10
C ASN A 280 12.91 1.63 -11.02
N ARG A 281 11.90 2.47 -10.80
CA ARG A 281 11.71 3.04 -9.46
C ARG A 281 10.99 2.01 -8.58
N PRO A 282 11.40 1.79 -7.33
CA PRO A 282 10.70 0.85 -6.48
C PRO A 282 9.26 1.33 -6.26
N THR A 283 8.32 0.40 -6.20
CA THR A 283 6.88 0.68 -6.06
C THR A 283 6.48 0.82 -4.59
N GLY A 284 7.41 1.20 -3.69
CA GLY A 284 7.22 1.17 -2.23
C GLY A 284 8.01 0.06 -1.52
N LEU A 285 7.60 -0.28 -0.29
CA LEU A 285 8.12 -1.38 0.52
C LEU A 285 6.95 -2.23 1.06
N PRO A 286 6.50 -3.24 0.31
CA PRO A 286 5.55 -4.24 0.76
C PRO A 286 6.22 -5.37 1.55
N VAL A 287 5.67 -5.70 2.72
CA VAL A 287 6.12 -6.77 3.62
C VAL A 287 4.94 -7.64 4.01
N ILE A 288 4.85 -8.84 3.43
CA ILE A 288 3.80 -9.84 3.74
C ILE A 288 4.29 -10.78 4.84
N HIS A 289 3.39 -11.22 5.71
CA HIS A 289 3.72 -12.05 6.87
C HIS A 289 3.18 -13.47 6.71
N VAL A 290 4.01 -14.47 6.99
CA VAL A 290 3.62 -15.90 7.01
C VAL A 290 2.82 -16.20 8.28
N THR A 291 3.27 -15.70 9.43
CA THR A 291 2.56 -15.78 10.71
C THR A 291 2.33 -14.40 11.31
N LEU A 292 1.24 -14.23 12.06
CA LEU A 292 0.81 -12.95 12.63
C LEU A 292 0.67 -13.01 14.16
N HIS A 293 -0.54 -12.86 14.69
CA HIS A 293 -0.82 -12.74 16.12
C HIS A 293 -0.68 -14.09 16.85
N THR A 294 0.56 -14.55 17.02
CA THR A 294 0.94 -15.77 17.75
C THR A 294 2.12 -15.49 18.66
N SER A 295 2.36 -16.35 19.65
CA SER A 295 3.53 -16.21 20.52
C SER A 295 4.80 -16.59 19.77
N VAL A 296 5.92 -15.92 20.09
CA VAL A 296 7.22 -16.20 19.46
C VAL A 296 7.60 -17.68 19.56
N LYS A 297 7.33 -18.29 20.71
CA LYS A 297 7.54 -19.73 20.97
C LYS A 297 6.82 -20.65 19.97
N SER A 298 5.69 -20.21 19.43
CA SER A 298 4.85 -21.02 18.55
C SER A 298 5.26 -20.91 17.08
N ILE A 299 5.98 -19.86 16.69
CA ILE A 299 6.33 -19.57 15.28
C ILE A 299 6.96 -20.78 14.58
N PRO A 300 8.01 -21.44 15.12
CA PRO A 300 8.66 -22.53 14.39
C PRO A 300 7.72 -23.70 14.07
N ARG A 301 6.70 -23.92 14.91
CA ARG A 301 5.72 -25.01 14.72
C ARG A 301 4.60 -24.65 13.74
N LEU A 302 4.35 -23.35 13.55
CA LEU A 302 3.29 -22.85 12.67
C LEU A 302 3.77 -22.64 11.24
N LEU A 303 5.08 -22.53 11.03
CA LEU A 303 5.65 -22.39 9.69
C LEU A 303 5.54 -23.70 8.91
N THR A 304 5.07 -23.58 7.67
CA THR A 304 5.00 -24.66 6.68
C THR A 304 5.58 -24.18 5.36
N THR A 305 6.12 -25.10 4.58
CA THR A 305 6.61 -24.80 3.22
C THR A 305 5.50 -24.25 2.36
N GLU A 306 4.29 -24.82 2.47
CA GLU A 306 3.10 -24.43 1.72
C GLU A 306 2.67 -23.00 2.05
N GLY A 307 2.65 -22.63 3.34
CA GLY A 307 2.29 -21.28 3.78
C GLY A 307 3.27 -20.22 3.27
N ILE A 308 4.58 -20.54 3.21
CA ILE A 308 5.58 -19.64 2.63
C ILE A 308 5.39 -19.50 1.11
N VAL A 309 5.17 -20.61 0.40
CA VAL A 309 4.90 -20.63 -1.04
C VAL A 309 3.67 -19.78 -1.38
N GLU A 310 2.61 -19.90 -0.58
CA GLU A 310 1.40 -19.10 -0.70
C GLU A 310 1.73 -17.60 -0.58
N LYS A 311 2.49 -17.17 0.45
CA LYS A 311 2.84 -15.75 0.63
C LYS A 311 3.73 -15.20 -0.48
N ILE A 312 4.62 -16.02 -1.04
CA ILE A 312 5.41 -15.63 -2.22
C ILE A 312 4.49 -15.38 -3.43
N ARG A 313 3.47 -16.22 -3.65
CA ARG A 313 2.52 -16.03 -4.75
C ARG A 313 1.66 -14.78 -4.58
N LEU A 314 1.13 -14.56 -3.36
CA LEU A 314 0.36 -13.36 -3.04
C LEU A 314 1.18 -12.09 -3.25
N MET A 315 2.47 -12.11 -2.88
CA MET A 315 3.38 -11.00 -3.14
C MET A 315 3.63 -10.79 -4.65
N ASP A 316 3.88 -11.84 -5.42
CA ASP A 316 4.08 -11.74 -6.88
C ASP A 316 2.85 -11.18 -7.62
N GLU A 317 1.66 -11.60 -7.19
CA GLU A 317 0.38 -11.09 -7.68
C GLU A 317 0.24 -9.60 -7.36
N PHE A 318 0.44 -9.22 -6.10
CA PHE A 318 0.40 -7.81 -5.67
C PHE A 318 1.37 -6.95 -6.47
N LEU A 319 2.63 -7.37 -6.61
CA LEU A 319 3.63 -6.66 -7.40
C LEU A 319 3.23 -6.55 -8.88
N GLY A 320 2.54 -7.57 -9.41
CA GLY A 320 1.93 -7.52 -10.74
C GLY A 320 0.85 -6.45 -10.87
N ARG A 321 -0.05 -6.36 -9.89
CA ARG A 321 -1.10 -5.33 -9.85
C ARG A 321 -0.51 -3.93 -9.73
N MET A 322 0.59 -3.79 -9.00
CA MET A 322 1.35 -2.53 -8.90
C MET A 322 2.12 -2.15 -10.17
N GLY A 323 2.08 -2.97 -11.23
CA GLY A 323 2.86 -2.73 -12.45
C GLY A 323 4.38 -2.88 -12.24
N CYS A 324 4.83 -3.54 -11.18
CA CYS A 324 6.25 -3.77 -10.94
C CYS A 324 6.79 -4.81 -11.93
N GLU A 325 7.68 -4.40 -12.83
CA GLU A 325 8.23 -5.30 -13.85
C GLU A 325 9.26 -6.31 -13.31
N ARG A 326 10.07 -5.89 -12.33
CA ARG A 326 11.16 -6.72 -11.78
C ARG A 326 10.63 -7.83 -10.88
N LYS A 327 9.69 -7.50 -9.99
CA LYS A 327 9.12 -8.40 -8.98
C LYS A 327 10.16 -9.21 -8.19
N ALA A 328 11.25 -8.57 -7.76
CA ALA A 328 12.26 -9.21 -6.93
C ALA A 328 11.75 -9.37 -5.49
N ILE A 329 11.51 -10.60 -5.06
CA ILE A 329 10.97 -10.93 -3.73
C ILE A 329 12.10 -11.49 -2.86
N GLY A 330 12.29 -10.89 -1.68
CA GLY A 330 13.18 -11.40 -0.65
C GLY A 330 12.42 -12.19 0.41
N VAL A 331 12.90 -13.37 0.79
CA VAL A 331 12.29 -14.19 1.84
C VAL A 331 13.20 -14.18 3.06
N CYS A 332 12.68 -13.73 4.20
CA CYS A 332 13.42 -13.71 5.45
C CYS A 332 13.78 -15.13 5.91
N ALA A 333 14.98 -15.30 6.46
CA ALA A 333 15.28 -16.38 7.38
C ALA A 333 14.43 -16.25 8.66
N LEU A 334 14.19 -17.35 9.36
CA LEU A 334 13.62 -17.32 10.71
C LEU A 334 14.69 -17.01 11.75
N ASN A 335 15.81 -17.72 11.66
CA ASN A 335 16.90 -17.70 12.61
C ASN A 335 17.95 -16.64 12.22
N PRO A 336 18.74 -16.16 13.20
CA PRO A 336 19.89 -15.29 12.92
C PRO A 336 20.79 -15.89 11.83
N HIS A 337 21.30 -15.03 10.97
CA HIS A 337 22.27 -15.38 9.92
C HIS A 337 21.81 -16.50 8.96
N GLY A 338 20.50 -16.77 8.85
CA GLY A 338 20.02 -17.85 8.00
C GLY A 338 20.25 -19.25 8.59
N GLY A 339 20.29 -19.36 9.93
CA GLY A 339 20.50 -20.62 10.63
C GLY A 339 21.98 -20.98 10.82
N GLU A 340 22.91 -20.27 10.16
CA GLU A 340 24.38 -20.48 10.25
C GLU A 340 24.76 -21.96 10.07
N ASP A 341 24.41 -22.53 8.90
CA ASP A 341 24.63 -23.94 8.57
C ASP A 341 24.05 -24.94 9.60
N GLY A 342 22.97 -24.56 10.28
CA GLY A 342 22.26 -25.38 11.26
C GLY A 342 22.64 -25.10 12.72
N LEU A 343 23.63 -24.24 12.98
CA LEU A 343 24.07 -23.91 14.34
C LEU A 343 23.00 -23.16 15.15
N PHE A 344 22.16 -22.38 14.49
CA PHE A 344 21.12 -21.54 15.14
C PHE A 344 19.69 -22.02 14.90
N GLY A 345 19.53 -23.22 14.31
CA GLY A 345 18.22 -23.79 13.94
C GLY A 345 18.27 -24.40 12.55
N ASP A 346 17.27 -25.24 12.23
CA ASP A 346 17.21 -26.00 10.98
C ASP A 346 16.02 -25.63 10.09
N GLU A 347 15.18 -24.68 10.53
CA GLU A 347 13.95 -24.28 9.85
C GLU A 347 14.23 -23.72 8.44
N GLU A 348 15.36 -23.05 8.24
CA GLU A 348 15.81 -22.61 6.91
C GLU A 348 15.92 -23.79 5.95
N ALA A 349 16.73 -24.80 6.29
CA ALA A 349 16.97 -25.95 5.43
C ALA A 349 15.73 -26.85 5.28
N ARG A 350 14.95 -27.00 6.36
CA ARG A 350 13.82 -27.94 6.41
C ARG A 350 12.51 -27.36 5.86
N ILE A 351 12.30 -26.05 5.93
CA ILE A 351 11.00 -25.41 5.64
C ILE A 351 11.13 -24.31 4.58
N ILE A 352 12.03 -23.34 4.80
CA ILE A 352 12.07 -22.08 4.02
C ILE A 352 12.79 -22.28 2.67
N GLU A 353 13.96 -22.90 2.66
CA GLU A 353 14.69 -23.22 1.42
C GLU A 353 13.86 -24.09 0.46
N PRO A 354 13.19 -25.17 0.90
CA PRO A 354 12.26 -25.91 0.06
C PRO A 354 11.21 -25.00 -0.60
N ALA A 355 10.63 -24.06 0.15
CA ALA A 355 9.63 -23.12 -0.38
C ALA A 355 10.20 -22.23 -1.49
N VAL A 356 11.36 -21.61 -1.25
CA VAL A 356 12.03 -20.75 -2.24
C VAL A 356 12.44 -21.54 -3.49
N ARG A 357 12.94 -22.77 -3.31
CA ARG A 357 13.38 -23.64 -4.42
C ARG A 357 12.26 -23.98 -5.39
N GLN A 358 11.00 -24.00 -4.96
CA GLN A 358 9.84 -24.26 -5.84
C GLN A 358 9.69 -23.23 -6.98
N PHE A 359 10.30 -22.06 -6.85
CA PHE A 359 10.20 -20.97 -7.82
C PHE A 359 11.43 -20.83 -8.73
N ARG A 360 12.50 -21.62 -8.54
CA ARG A 360 13.72 -21.56 -9.38
C ARG A 360 13.45 -21.76 -10.88
N TYR A 361 12.45 -22.55 -11.22
CA TYR A 361 12.04 -22.84 -12.59
C TYR A 361 10.74 -22.12 -12.99
N ARG A 362 10.25 -21.21 -12.15
CA ARG A 362 9.07 -20.39 -12.41
C ARG A 362 9.51 -18.97 -12.78
N ASN A 363 8.66 -18.23 -13.47
CA ASN A 363 8.94 -16.83 -13.85
C ASN A 363 8.75 -15.85 -12.66
N ILE A 364 9.11 -16.26 -11.44
CA ILE A 364 9.00 -15.47 -10.20
C ILE A 364 10.41 -15.31 -9.64
N ARG A 365 10.86 -14.05 -9.48
CA ARG A 365 12.21 -13.74 -9.00
C ARG A 365 12.20 -13.73 -7.47
N VAL A 366 12.58 -14.83 -6.85
CA VAL A 366 12.64 -14.95 -5.40
C VAL A 366 14.04 -15.34 -4.93
N ALA A 367 14.50 -14.72 -3.84
CA ALA A 367 15.74 -15.06 -3.16
C ALA A 367 15.51 -15.24 -1.66
N GLY A 368 16.08 -16.30 -1.10
CA GLY A 368 16.04 -16.60 0.33
C GLY A 368 16.33 -18.06 0.66
N PRO A 369 16.36 -18.41 1.96
CA PRO A 369 16.21 -17.49 3.10
C PRO A 369 17.38 -16.49 3.21
N LEU A 370 17.09 -15.24 3.58
CA LEU A 370 18.09 -14.18 3.78
C LEU A 370 18.03 -13.65 5.22
N PRO A 371 19.17 -13.36 5.89
CA PRO A 371 19.18 -12.74 7.19
C PRO A 371 18.39 -11.43 7.20
N VAL A 372 17.41 -11.29 8.11
CA VAL A 372 16.45 -10.17 8.12
C VAL A 372 17.12 -8.81 8.30
N ASP A 373 18.15 -8.74 9.14
CA ASP A 373 18.95 -7.56 9.46
C ASP A 373 19.61 -6.95 8.21
N THR A 374 19.99 -7.80 7.25
CA THR A 374 20.50 -7.36 5.95
C THR A 374 19.39 -7.16 4.92
N LEU A 375 18.41 -8.07 4.86
CA LEU A 375 17.35 -8.06 3.86
C LEU A 375 16.48 -6.80 3.95
N MET A 376 16.05 -6.40 5.14
CA MET A 376 15.18 -5.23 5.29
C MET A 376 15.86 -3.94 4.82
N ARG A 377 17.16 -3.79 5.06
CA ARG A 377 17.93 -2.66 4.54
C ARG A 377 18.05 -2.70 3.02
N ARG A 378 18.30 -3.88 2.43
CA ARG A 378 18.39 -4.07 0.97
C ARG A 378 17.05 -3.79 0.28
N ALA A 379 15.95 -4.26 0.85
CA ALA A 379 14.60 -3.96 0.40
C ALA A 379 14.28 -2.47 0.54
N PHE A 380 14.63 -1.86 1.68
CA PHE A 380 14.52 -0.41 1.85
C PHE A 380 15.32 0.35 0.79
N LEU A 381 16.50 -0.10 0.36
CA LEU A 381 17.28 0.54 -0.70
C LEU A 381 16.80 0.21 -2.13
N GLY A 382 15.72 -0.57 -2.27
CA GLY A 382 15.14 -0.91 -3.56
C GLY A 382 15.83 -2.08 -4.27
N GLU A 383 16.62 -2.90 -3.58
CA GLU A 383 17.16 -4.14 -4.16
C GLU A 383 16.08 -5.22 -4.32
N PHE A 384 15.10 -5.22 -3.42
CA PHE A 384 13.91 -6.07 -3.48
C PHE A 384 12.66 -5.19 -3.61
N ASP A 385 11.69 -5.67 -4.37
CA ASP A 385 10.38 -5.04 -4.58
C ASP A 385 9.36 -5.47 -3.53
N GLY A 386 9.60 -6.60 -2.85
CA GLY A 386 8.77 -7.05 -1.73
C GLY A 386 9.48 -8.04 -0.82
N VAL A 387 9.00 -8.15 0.41
CA VAL A 387 9.57 -9.01 1.45
C VAL A 387 8.53 -9.96 2.02
N VAL A 388 8.91 -11.23 2.20
CA VAL A 388 8.13 -12.23 2.93
C VAL A 388 8.77 -12.43 4.31
N ALA A 389 8.12 -11.94 5.36
CA ALA A 389 8.52 -12.09 6.75
C ALA A 389 7.90 -13.35 7.36
N MET A 390 8.69 -14.09 8.15
CA MET A 390 8.24 -15.33 8.81
C MET A 390 7.24 -15.05 9.94
N TYR A 391 7.38 -13.92 10.63
CA TYR A 391 6.52 -13.54 11.76
C TYR A 391 6.30 -12.03 11.89
N HIS A 392 5.29 -11.65 12.68
CA HIS A 392 4.81 -10.27 12.86
C HIS A 392 5.93 -9.24 13.09
N ASP A 393 6.68 -9.36 14.19
CA ASP A 393 7.68 -8.37 14.58
C ASP A 393 8.84 -8.26 13.59
N GLN A 394 9.14 -9.35 12.86
CA GLN A 394 10.18 -9.36 11.83
C GLN A 394 9.91 -8.35 10.71
N GLY A 395 8.65 -8.19 10.32
CA GLY A 395 8.23 -7.20 9.30
C GLY A 395 7.73 -5.89 9.91
N HIS A 396 7.05 -5.93 11.06
CA HIS A 396 6.45 -4.75 11.68
C HIS A 396 7.48 -3.77 12.22
N ILE A 397 8.52 -4.24 12.92
CA ILE A 397 9.56 -3.37 13.50
C ILE A 397 10.19 -2.46 12.43
N PRO A 398 10.76 -2.99 11.33
CA PRO A 398 11.42 -2.13 10.33
C PRO A 398 10.44 -1.18 9.64
N VAL A 399 9.24 -1.64 9.26
CA VAL A 399 8.24 -0.78 8.61
C VAL A 399 7.80 0.36 9.53
N LYS A 400 7.51 0.06 10.80
CA LYS A 400 7.10 1.08 11.77
C LYS A 400 8.22 2.04 12.14
N LEU A 401 9.48 1.59 12.13
CA LEU A 401 10.63 2.46 12.34
C LEU A 401 10.80 3.48 11.20
N ILE A 402 10.52 3.07 9.96
CA ILE A 402 10.68 3.91 8.77
C ILE A 402 9.50 4.87 8.57
N GLY A 403 8.27 4.40 8.75
CA GLY A 403 7.07 5.17 8.39
C GLY A 403 5.84 4.79 9.19
N PHE A 404 5.91 4.89 10.52
CA PHE A 404 4.84 4.50 11.46
C PHE A 404 3.43 4.93 11.00
N ASP A 405 3.22 6.23 10.82
CA ASP A 405 1.91 6.82 10.52
C ASP A 405 1.51 6.72 9.04
N SER A 406 2.43 6.29 8.18
CA SER A 406 2.21 6.19 6.73
C SER A 406 2.16 4.76 6.22
N ALA A 407 2.38 3.77 7.09
CA ALA A 407 2.24 2.37 6.74
C ALA A 407 0.76 2.02 6.57
N VAL A 408 0.46 1.29 5.50
CA VAL A 408 -0.89 0.81 5.18
C VAL A 408 -0.93 -0.69 5.35
N ASN A 409 -1.93 -1.19 6.05
CA ASN A 409 -2.24 -2.61 6.10
C ASN A 409 -3.10 -2.98 4.89
N ILE A 410 -2.71 -4.01 4.15
CA ILE A 410 -3.40 -4.54 2.98
C ILE A 410 -3.68 -6.02 3.23
N THR A 411 -4.91 -6.45 2.96
CA THR A 411 -5.29 -7.87 3.01
C THR A 411 -5.23 -8.47 1.62
N LEU A 412 -4.21 -9.29 1.35
CA LEU A 412 -4.02 -10.01 0.09
C LEU A 412 -4.77 -11.34 0.08
N GLY A 413 -5.10 -11.84 -1.11
CA GLY A 413 -5.83 -13.11 -1.31
C GLY A 413 -7.36 -12.96 -1.34
N LEU A 414 -7.88 -11.77 -1.02
CA LEU A 414 -9.29 -11.46 -1.20
C LEU A 414 -9.60 -11.20 -2.69
N PRO A 415 -10.83 -11.51 -3.17
CA PRO A 415 -11.27 -11.15 -4.51
C PRO A 415 -11.56 -9.64 -4.66
N ILE A 416 -11.40 -8.87 -3.58
CA ILE A 416 -11.64 -7.43 -3.49
C ILE A 416 -10.40 -6.73 -2.93
N VAL A 417 -10.24 -5.44 -3.21
CA VAL A 417 -9.17 -4.63 -2.61
C VAL A 417 -9.63 -4.15 -1.24
N ARG A 418 -8.79 -4.39 -0.21
CA ARG A 418 -9.02 -3.83 1.13
C ARG A 418 -7.73 -3.27 1.73
N THR A 419 -7.81 -2.04 2.23
CA THR A 419 -6.75 -1.35 2.98
C THR A 419 -7.23 -0.88 4.35
N SER A 420 -6.29 -0.62 5.26
CA SER A 420 -6.56 0.07 6.52
C SER A 420 -5.31 0.78 7.07
N PRO A 421 -5.48 1.76 7.96
CA PRO A 421 -4.38 2.23 8.80
C PRO A 421 -3.81 1.11 9.69
N THR A 422 -2.66 1.36 10.30
CA THR A 422 -1.95 0.44 11.22
C THR A 422 -2.21 0.70 12.70
N HIS A 423 -3.03 1.70 13.03
CA HIS A 423 -3.39 2.07 14.40
C HIS A 423 -4.75 1.49 14.82
N GLY A 424 -4.97 1.40 16.14
CA GLY A 424 -6.23 0.92 16.72
C GLY A 424 -7.28 2.02 16.87
N THR A 425 -8.35 1.73 17.62
CA THR A 425 -9.47 2.66 17.87
C THR A 425 -9.13 3.84 18.78
N ALA A 426 -7.99 3.77 19.50
CA ALA A 426 -7.46 4.82 20.37
C ALA A 426 -8.52 5.46 21.29
N PHE A 427 -9.26 4.61 22.02
CA PHE A 427 -10.32 5.02 22.94
C PHE A 427 -9.86 6.02 24.00
N ASP A 428 -8.59 6.01 24.38
CA ASP A 428 -7.97 6.95 25.33
C ASP A 428 -8.07 8.41 24.87
N ARG A 429 -8.04 8.66 23.55
CA ARG A 429 -8.05 10.01 22.96
C ARG A 429 -9.23 10.30 22.05
N ALA A 430 -10.01 9.30 21.68
CA ALA A 430 -11.12 9.46 20.73
C ALA A 430 -12.08 10.59 21.13
N TRP A 431 -12.59 11.36 20.17
CA TRP A 431 -13.53 12.46 20.44
C TRP A 431 -12.95 13.57 21.34
N ASN A 432 -11.62 13.74 21.41
CA ASN A 432 -10.97 14.83 22.13
C ASN A 432 -10.54 15.96 21.18
N PRO A 433 -11.23 17.12 21.13
CA PRO A 433 -10.79 18.24 20.29
C PRO A 433 -9.46 18.85 20.75
N ALA A 434 -9.02 18.61 22.00
CA ALA A 434 -7.72 19.08 22.47
C ALA A 434 -6.55 18.22 21.95
N THR A 435 -6.81 16.97 21.56
CA THR A 435 -5.81 16.03 21.02
C THR A 435 -6.43 15.21 19.90
N PRO A 436 -6.78 15.84 18.75
CA PRO A 436 -7.44 15.15 17.66
C PRO A 436 -6.56 14.03 17.10
N ALA A 437 -7.18 12.96 16.61
CA ALA A 437 -6.46 11.88 15.98
C ALA A 437 -5.87 12.32 14.63
N ASP A 438 -4.66 11.86 14.32
CA ASP A 438 -4.04 12.09 13.02
C ASP A 438 -4.72 11.22 11.94
N ALA A 439 -5.25 11.86 10.91
CA ALA A 439 -5.92 11.20 9.79
C ALA A 439 -4.97 10.74 8.68
N SER A 440 -3.67 11.04 8.78
CA SER A 440 -2.68 10.73 7.74
C SER A 440 -2.67 9.26 7.35
N GLY A 441 -2.73 8.35 8.32
CA GLY A 441 -2.80 6.91 8.05
C GLY A 441 -4.07 6.48 7.29
N MET A 442 -5.21 7.14 7.57
CA MET A 442 -6.46 6.90 6.82
C MET A 442 -6.38 7.47 5.41
N VAL A 443 -5.79 8.66 5.24
CA VAL A 443 -5.54 9.23 3.91
C VAL A 443 -4.69 8.26 3.08
N GLU A 444 -3.56 7.78 3.61
CA GLU A 444 -2.69 6.84 2.88
C GLU A 444 -3.40 5.51 2.57
N ALA A 445 -4.23 5.00 3.47
CA ALA A 445 -5.03 3.80 3.21
C ALA A 445 -6.00 4.00 2.03
N ILE A 446 -6.66 5.16 1.95
CA ILE A 446 -7.58 5.49 0.85
C ILE A 446 -6.83 5.66 -0.46
N LEU A 447 -5.71 6.38 -0.46
CA LEU A 447 -4.89 6.58 -1.67
C LEU A 447 -4.34 5.25 -2.18
N THR A 448 -3.92 4.37 -1.28
CA THR A 448 -3.46 3.03 -1.64
C THR A 448 -4.59 2.18 -2.21
N ALA A 449 -5.81 2.28 -1.68
CA ALA A 449 -6.97 1.58 -2.22
C ALA A 449 -7.33 2.08 -3.63
N ALA A 450 -7.30 3.40 -3.84
CA ALA A 450 -7.54 4.01 -5.14
C ALA A 450 -6.51 3.54 -6.18
N MET A 451 -5.22 3.61 -5.85
CA MET A 451 -4.13 3.14 -6.72
C MET A 451 -4.24 1.66 -7.09
N LEU A 452 -4.73 0.80 -6.19
CA LEU A 452 -4.92 -0.64 -6.47
C LEU A 452 -6.19 -0.97 -7.27
N SER A 453 -7.03 0.04 -7.49
CA SER A 453 -8.29 -0.03 -8.24
C SER A 453 -8.17 0.49 -9.68
N GLU A 454 -7.05 1.13 -10.00
CA GLU A 454 -6.65 1.52 -11.37
C GLU A 454 -6.02 0.33 -12.11
#